data_AF-A0A357D585-F1
#
_entry.id   AF-A0A357D585-F1
#
_cell.length_a   1.000
_cell.length_b   1.000
_cell.length_c   1.000
_cell.angle_alpha   90.00
_cell.angle_beta   90.00
_cell.angle_gamma   90.00
#
_symmetry.space_group_name_H-M   'P 1'
#
loop_
_entity.id
_entity.type
_entity.pdbx_description
1 polymer ?
#
loop_
_entity_poly.entity_id
_entity_poly.type
_entity_poly.pdbx_seq_one_letter_code
_entity_poly.pdbx_strand_id
1 'polypeptide(L)' 'DNAKSPIMQPWEVRIILAQAEELLQKYYGYGSFRPGQARVIESILDSRDTLAIMPTGAGKSICFQ' A
#
# COMPACT_ATOMS: atom_id res chain seq x y z
N ASP A 1 -28.72 -5.82 -12.60
CA ASP A 1 -28.59 -5.36 -11.20
C ASP A 1 -27.22 -5.77 -10.69
N ASN A 2 -26.23 -4.88 -10.81
CA ASN A 2 -24.80 -5.19 -10.65
C ASN A 2 -24.21 -4.31 -9.54
N ALA A 3 -24.70 -4.52 -8.32
CA ALA A 3 -24.21 -3.84 -7.13
C ALA A 3 -22.79 -4.34 -6.81
N LYS A 4 -21.80 -3.63 -7.37
CA LYS A 4 -20.43 -3.37 -6.89
C LYS A 4 -19.77 -4.50 -6.06
N SER A 5 -18.82 -5.21 -6.66
CA SER A 5 -17.80 -5.92 -5.88
C SER A 5 -16.99 -4.90 -5.06
N PRO A 6 -16.94 -4.98 -3.72
CA PRO A 6 -16.21 -4.04 -2.87
C PRO A 6 -14.73 -4.43 -2.69
N ILE A 7 -14.22 -5.38 -3.47
CA ILE A 7 -12.89 -5.99 -3.29
C ILE A 7 -12.10 -5.81 -4.58
N MET A 8 -10.92 -5.18 -4.49
CA MET A 8 -9.97 -5.13 -5.60
C MET A 8 -9.52 -6.53 -5.98
N GLN A 9 -9.36 -6.76 -7.27
CA GLN A 9 -8.77 -7.99 -7.77
C GLN A 9 -7.26 -8.01 -7.48
N PRO A 10 -6.63 -9.18 -7.26
CA PRO A 10 -5.21 -9.26 -6.91
C PRO A 10 -4.26 -8.58 -7.92
N TRP A 11 -4.64 -8.55 -9.20
CA TRP A 11 -3.84 -7.90 -10.24
C TRP A 11 -3.93 -6.37 -10.18
N GLU A 12 -5.05 -5.80 -9.72
CA GLU A 12 -5.22 -4.35 -9.54
C GLU A 12 -4.31 -3.86 -8.41
N VAL A 13 -4.28 -4.59 -7.28
CA VAL A 13 -3.39 -4.31 -6.16
C VAL A 13 -1.92 -4.31 -6.60
N ARG A 14 -1.52 -5.29 -7.42
CA ARG A 14 -0.15 -5.38 -7.94
C ARG A 14 0.21 -4.21 -8.86
N ILE A 15 -0.71 -3.74 -9.70
CA ILE A 15 -0.50 -2.57 -10.56
C ILE A 15 -0.33 -1.31 -9.71
N ILE A 16 -1.20 -1.11 -8.72
CA ILE A 16 -1.15 0.06 -7.84
C ILE A 16 0.14 0.05 -7.01
N LEU A 17 0.56 -1.10 -6.48
CA LEU A 17 1.84 -1.19 -5.75
C LEU A 17 3.04 -0.85 -6.61
N ALA A 18 3.10 -1.31 -7.85
CA ALA A 18 4.19 -0.98 -8.77
C ALA A 18 4.24 0.53 -9.04
N GLN A 19 3.08 1.16 -9.26
CA GLN A 19 2.98 2.61 -9.40
C GLN A 19 3.40 3.33 -8.10
N ALA A 20 3.03 2.80 -6.94
CA ALA A 20 3.40 3.36 -5.65
C ALA A 20 4.92 3.29 -5.42
N GLU A 21 5.61 2.24 -5.89
CA GLU A 21 7.08 2.18 -5.87
C GLU A 21 7.74 3.23 -6.77
N GLU A 22 7.17 3.50 -7.96
CA GLU A 22 7.64 4.60 -8.82
C GLU A 22 7.48 5.96 -8.13
N LEU A 23 6.35 6.20 -7.47
CA LEU A 23 6.09 7.43 -6.71
C LEU A 23 7.01 7.53 -5.49
N LEU A 24 7.24 6.42 -4.78
CA LEU A 24 8.16 6.34 -3.66
C LEU A 24 9.57 6.78 -4.07
N GLN A 25 10.06 6.27 -5.21
CA GLN A 25 11.34 6.67 -5.76
C GLN A 25 11.34 8.14 -6.18
N LYS A 26 10.30 8.60 -6.86
CA LYS A 26 10.20 9.98 -7.37
C LYS A 26 10.16 11.04 -6.28
N TYR A 27 9.39 10.81 -5.21
CA TYR A 27 9.12 11.83 -4.19
C TYR A 27 9.96 11.67 -2.92
N TYR A 28 10.37 10.44 -2.58
CA TYR A 28 11.11 10.15 -1.35
C TYR A 28 12.52 9.57 -1.61
N GLY A 29 12.86 9.24 -2.86
CA GLY A 29 14.17 8.72 -3.23
C GLY A 29 14.43 7.28 -2.77
N TYR A 30 13.40 6.53 -2.34
CA TYR A 30 13.55 5.13 -1.96
C TYR A 30 13.18 4.20 -3.11
N GLY A 31 14.07 3.26 -3.43
CA GLY A 31 13.87 2.31 -4.53
C GLY A 31 12.91 1.16 -4.23
N SER A 32 12.51 0.98 -2.97
CA SER A 32 11.52 -0.02 -2.57
C SER A 32 10.91 0.33 -1.22
N PHE A 33 9.73 -0.21 -0.93
CA PHE A 33 9.15 -0.16 0.39
C PHE A 33 10.03 -0.87 1.43
N ARG A 34 10.05 -0.36 2.66
CA ARG A 34 10.68 -1.01 3.81
C ARG A 34 9.84 -2.23 4.26
N PRO A 35 10.45 -3.16 5.02
CA PRO A 35 9.73 -4.33 5.53
C PRO A 35 8.40 -3.95 6.20
N GLY A 36 7.32 -4.60 5.76
CA GLY A 36 5.97 -4.41 6.31
C GLY A 36 5.16 -3.26 5.71
N GLN A 37 5.78 -2.26 5.06
CA GLN A 37 5.04 -1.14 4.47
C GLN A 37 4.12 -1.61 3.33
N ALA A 38 4.64 -2.41 2.39
CA ALA A 38 3.85 -2.96 1.28
C ALA A 38 2.63 -3.76 1.78
N ARG A 39 2.78 -4.59 2.83
CA ARG A 39 1.66 -5.36 3.41
C ARG A 39 0.58 -4.48 4.02
N VAL A 40 0.96 -3.35 4.62
CA VAL A 40 -0.03 -2.39 5.15
C VAL A 40 -0.81 -1.76 4.00
N ILE A 41 -0.11 -1.35 2.94
CA ILE A 41 -0.72 -0.76 1.74
C ILE A 41 -1.65 -1.79 1.07
N GLU A 42 -1.20 -3.03 0.87
CA GLU A 42 -2.03 -4.15 0.36
C GLU A 42 -3.30 -4.34 1.19
N SER A 43 -3.18 -4.36 2.52
CA SER A 43 -4.32 -4.51 3.41
C SER A 43 -5.34 -3.38 3.27
N ILE A 44 -4.86 -2.14 3.07
CA ILE A 44 -5.71 -0.97 2.83
C ILE A 44 -6.38 -1.07 1.44
N LEU A 45 -5.64 -1.44 0.39
CA LEU A 45 -6.16 -1.59 -0.97
C LEU A 45 -7.19 -2.72 -1.07
N ASP A 46 -7.00 -3.79 -0.30
CA ASP A 46 -7.96 -4.88 -0.15
C ASP A 46 -9.22 -4.48 0.65
N SER A 47 -9.36 -3.21 1.05
CA SER A 47 -10.47 -2.70 1.86
C SER A 47 -10.62 -3.44 3.19
N ARG A 48 -9.50 -3.85 3.81
CA ARG A 48 -9.49 -4.49 5.14
C ARG A 48 -9.25 -3.46 6.24
N ASP A 49 -9.96 -3.63 7.35
CA ASP A 49 -9.64 -2.94 8.60
C ASP A 49 -8.20 -3.27 9.02
N THR A 50 -7.34 -2.26 9.05
CA THR A 50 -5.89 -2.45 9.16
C THR A 50 -5.33 -1.77 10.40
N LEU A 51 -4.82 -2.56 11.34
CA LEU A 51 -4.06 -2.07 12.50
C LEU A 51 -2.56 -2.30 12.27
N ALA A 52 -1.85 -1.23 11.86
CA ALA A 52 -0.41 -1.29 11.63
C ALA A 52 0.39 -0.87 12.87
N ILE A 53 1.02 -1.82 13.57
CA ILE A 53 1.97 -1.56 14.65
C ILE A 53 3.39 -1.53 14.07
N MET A 54 4.08 -0.41 14.16
CA MET A 54 5.42 -0.22 13.60
C MET A 54 6.24 0.68 14.54
N PRO A 55 7.54 0.43 14.72
CA PRO A 55 8.38 1.26 15.59
C PRO A 55 8.55 2.68 15.02
N THR A 56 8.91 3.62 15.89
CA THR A 56 9.26 4.99 15.49
C THR A 56 10.38 4.97 14.45
N GLY A 57 10.29 5.80 13.42
CA GLY A 57 11.28 5.85 12.33
C GLY A 57 11.13 4.76 11.27
N ALA A 58 10.19 3.81 11.42
CA ALA A 58 9.91 2.79 10.40
C ALA A 58 9.15 3.32 9.17
N GLY A 59 8.76 4.60 9.16
CA GLY A 59 8.07 5.22 8.04
C GLY A 59 6.60 4.85 7.93
N LYS A 60 5.87 4.77 9.04
CA LYS A 60 4.42 4.47 9.04
C LYS A 60 3.61 5.42 8.15
N SER A 61 3.97 6.71 8.11
CA SER A 61 3.25 7.72 7.33
C SER A 61 3.26 7.46 5.82
N ILE A 62 4.33 6.84 5.29
CA ILE A 62 4.44 6.47 3.86
C ILE A 62 3.36 5.45 3.46
N CYS A 63 2.83 4.66 4.39
CA CYS A 63 1.80 3.67 4.06
C CYS A 63 0.43 4.28 3.71
N PHE A 64 0.24 5.59 3.91
CA PHE A 64 -1.04 6.30 3.73
C PHE A 64 -0.95 7.53 2.81
N GLN A 65 0.26 7.89 2.36
CA GLN A 65 0.52 9.05 1.49
C GLN A 65 0.63 8.58 0.04
#